data_AF-A0A7S3HJX0-F1
#
_entry.id   AF-A0A7S3HJX0-F1
#
_cell.length_a   1.000
_cell.length_b   1.000
_cell.length_c   1.000
_cell.angle_alpha   90.00
_cell.angle_beta   90.00
_cell.angle_gamma   90.00
#
_symmetry.space_group_name_H-M   'P 1'
#
loop_
_entity.id
_entity.type
_entity.pdbx_description
1 polymer ?
#
loop_
_entity_poly.entity_id
_entity_poly.type
_entity_poly.pdbx_seq_one_letter_code
_entity_poly.pdbx_strand_id
1 'polypeptide(L)'
;VSTAATDFLATEASSGRQVQSFFNRHAGEMLERTKKTVISWDESLHMPGLPESSVIMAWRSEDEVRKALEAGKKVINCDQTTYYFDHYQGSHGSEPKAFCCLTTLQQVYDRDPMPLGLNEEQKKLVLGGQGQLWSEYLSDWKQVEYMAFPRSLALAERLWTAPAQISGFDEFEARLSERLKDLDERDVKYKSPSNAR
;
A
#
# COMPACT_ATOMS: atom_id res chain seq x y z
N VAL A 1 -31.14 -14.03 9.40
CA VAL A 1 -29.90 -13.86 10.19
C VAL A 1 -29.40 -15.25 10.56
N SER A 2 -28.10 -15.54 10.42
CA SER A 2 -27.56 -16.88 10.70
C SER A 2 -27.71 -17.24 12.18
N THR A 3 -28.32 -18.38 12.50
CA THR A 3 -28.54 -18.85 13.88
C THR A 3 -27.22 -18.99 14.63
N ALA A 4 -26.19 -19.53 13.98
CA ALA A 4 -24.85 -19.66 14.57
C ALA A 4 -24.21 -18.30 14.90
N ALA A 5 -24.45 -17.27 14.08
CA ALA A 5 -23.96 -15.93 14.36
C ALA A 5 -24.72 -15.30 15.53
N THR A 6 -26.03 -15.53 15.62
CA THR A 6 -26.85 -15.08 16.76
C THR A 6 -26.44 -15.76 18.06
N ASP A 7 -26.17 -17.07 18.04
CA ASP A 7 -25.71 -17.84 19.20
C ASP A 7 -24.33 -17.38 19.67
N PHE A 8 -23.40 -17.16 18.74
CA PHE A 8 -22.09 -16.59 19.03
C PHE A 8 -22.19 -15.18 19.63
N LEU A 9 -23.03 -14.31 19.05
CA LEU A 9 -23.24 -12.95 19.57
C LEU A 9 -23.91 -12.94 20.96
N ALA A 10 -24.75 -13.94 21.26
CA ALA A 10 -25.41 -14.06 22.56
C ALA A 10 -24.48 -14.54 23.68
N THR A 11 -23.37 -15.21 23.34
CA THR A 11 -22.50 -15.90 24.32
C THR A 11 -21.07 -15.35 24.38
N GLU A 12 -20.52 -14.90 23.25
CA GLU A 12 -19.09 -14.61 23.11
C GLU A 12 -18.79 -13.16 22.70
N ALA A 13 -19.72 -12.45 22.07
CA ALA A 13 -19.49 -11.09 21.57
C ALA A 13 -20.77 -10.23 21.46
N SER A 14 -20.86 -9.15 22.23
CA SER A 14 -22.01 -8.22 22.18
C SER A 14 -21.84 -7.06 21.19
N SER A 15 -20.74 -7.02 20.41
CA SER A 15 -20.44 -5.96 19.44
C SER A 15 -19.63 -6.45 18.24
N GLY A 16 -19.74 -5.75 17.11
CA GLY A 16 -18.93 -6.06 15.92
C GLY A 16 -17.41 -6.02 16.17
N ARG A 17 -16.94 -5.17 17.08
CA ARG A 17 -15.53 -5.15 17.53
C ARG A 17 -15.12 -6.45 18.19
N GLN A 18 -15.96 -7.00 19.07
CA GLN A 18 -15.66 -8.28 19.73
C GLN A 18 -15.67 -9.44 18.72
N VAL A 19 -16.58 -9.43 17.75
CA VAL A 19 -16.59 -10.40 16.65
C VAL A 19 -15.28 -10.35 15.86
N GLN A 20 -14.84 -9.16 15.46
CA GLN A 20 -13.57 -8.97 14.75
C GLN A 20 -12.37 -9.42 15.60
N SER A 21 -12.35 -9.07 16.89
CA SER A 21 -11.27 -9.49 17.81
C SER A 21 -11.19 -11.01 17.96
N PHE A 22 -12.34 -11.67 18.11
CA PHE A 22 -12.41 -13.12 18.17
C PHE A 22 -11.86 -13.76 16.90
N PHE A 23 -12.29 -13.29 15.72
CA PHE A 23 -11.83 -13.82 14.44
C PHE A 23 -10.32 -13.59 14.24
N ASN A 24 -9.84 -12.39 14.56
CA ASN A 24 -8.42 -12.05 14.52
C ASN A 24 -7.59 -12.99 15.39
N ARG A 25 -8.04 -13.27 16.61
CA ARG A 25 -7.38 -14.23 17.52
C ARG A 25 -7.34 -15.62 16.94
N HIS A 26 -8.47 -16.13 16.48
CA HIS A 26 -8.55 -17.48 15.94
C HIS A 26 -7.65 -17.64 14.69
N ALA A 27 -7.70 -16.69 13.76
CA ALA A 27 -6.85 -16.69 12.58
C ALA A 27 -5.37 -16.53 12.93
N GLY A 28 -5.03 -15.66 13.89
CA GLY A 28 -3.68 -15.46 14.40
C GLY A 28 -3.08 -16.73 14.98
N GLU A 29 -3.80 -17.41 15.88
CA GLU A 29 -3.38 -18.67 16.49
C GLU A 29 -3.16 -19.78 15.44
N MET A 30 -4.02 -19.86 14.42
CA MET A 30 -3.84 -20.80 13.31
C MET A 30 -2.56 -20.52 12.51
N LEU A 31 -2.27 -19.25 12.23
CA LEU A 31 -1.09 -18.84 11.47
C LEU A 31 0.19 -19.05 12.29
N GLU A 32 0.19 -18.77 13.60
CA GLU A 32 1.33 -19.04 14.48
C GLU A 32 1.65 -20.53 14.59
N ARG A 33 0.62 -21.39 14.71
CA ARG A 33 0.80 -22.86 14.70
C ARG A 33 1.46 -23.37 13.41
N THR A 34 1.31 -22.64 12.31
CA THR A 34 1.94 -22.96 11.02
C THR A 34 3.22 -22.16 10.75
N LYS A 35 3.73 -21.45 11.77
CA LYS A 35 4.94 -20.61 11.71
C LYS A 35 4.87 -19.53 10.64
N LYS A 36 3.67 -18.99 10.39
CA LYS A 36 3.43 -17.89 9.46
C LYS A 36 3.33 -16.58 10.22
N THR A 37 3.91 -15.53 9.67
CA THR A 37 3.77 -14.17 10.20
C THR A 37 2.46 -13.57 9.69
N VAL A 38 1.67 -13.04 10.61
CA VAL A 38 0.45 -12.30 10.26
C VAL A 38 0.83 -10.92 9.72
N ILE A 39 0.22 -10.54 8.60
CA ILE A 39 0.26 -9.17 8.07
C ILE A 39 -1.20 -8.71 7.93
N SER A 40 -1.50 -7.52 8.44
CA SER A 40 -2.87 -6.97 8.44
C SER A 40 -2.88 -5.47 8.22
N TRP A 41 -4.00 -4.95 7.71
CA TRP A 41 -4.23 -3.51 7.59
C TRP A 41 -4.24 -2.82 8.96
N ASP A 42 -3.86 -1.54 9.00
CA ASP A 42 -3.68 -0.75 10.22
C ASP A 42 -4.92 -0.62 11.13
N GLU A 43 -6.14 -0.92 10.66
CA GLU A 43 -7.31 -1.00 11.53
C GLU A 43 -7.12 -2.05 12.64
N SER A 44 -6.33 -3.10 12.36
CA SER A 44 -6.02 -4.12 13.35
C SER A 44 -5.17 -3.61 14.51
N LEU A 45 -4.45 -2.50 14.35
CA LEU A 45 -3.67 -1.89 15.42
C LEU A 45 -4.58 -1.45 16.58
N HIS A 46 -5.81 -1.06 16.26
CA HIS A 46 -6.82 -0.58 17.21
C HIS A 46 -7.69 -1.70 17.78
N MET A 47 -7.35 -2.96 17.48
CA MET A 47 -8.15 -4.13 17.78
C MET A 47 -7.32 -5.22 18.49
N PRO A 48 -7.77 -5.75 19.64
CA PRO A 48 -7.09 -6.86 20.27
C PRO A 48 -7.26 -8.14 19.46
N GLY A 49 -6.33 -9.09 19.62
CA GLY A 49 -6.47 -10.46 19.13
C GLY A 49 -5.40 -10.90 18.13
N LEU A 50 -4.71 -9.99 17.45
CA LEU A 50 -3.57 -10.39 16.63
C LEU A 50 -2.32 -10.65 17.46
N PRO A 51 -1.45 -11.58 17.05
CA PRO A 51 -0.15 -11.81 17.67
C PRO A 51 0.69 -10.55 17.83
N GLU A 52 1.52 -10.50 18.87
CA GLU A 52 2.45 -9.39 19.07
C GLU A 52 3.44 -9.23 17.90
N SER A 53 3.79 -10.36 17.26
CA SER A 53 4.69 -10.44 16.12
C SER A 53 4.09 -10.00 14.78
N SER A 54 2.81 -9.60 14.75
CA SER A 54 2.12 -9.19 13.53
C SER A 54 2.73 -7.93 12.93
N VAL A 55 2.76 -7.90 11.59
CA VAL A 55 3.19 -6.75 10.79
C VAL A 55 1.98 -5.94 10.37
N ILE A 56 2.09 -4.61 10.45
CA ILE A 56 1.02 -3.69 10.05
C ILE A 56 1.28 -3.15 8.64
N MET A 57 0.30 -3.26 7.76
CA MET A 57 0.23 -2.51 6.50
C MET A 57 -0.56 -1.23 6.74
N ALA A 58 0.15 -0.11 6.87
CA ALA A 58 -0.44 1.19 7.15
C ALA A 58 -0.80 1.91 5.86
N TRP A 59 -2.10 2.06 5.62
CA TRP A 59 -2.65 2.53 4.34
C TRP A 59 -3.45 3.81 4.47
N ARG A 60 -4.08 4.08 5.63
CA ARG A 60 -5.00 5.22 5.74
C ARG A 60 -4.26 6.56 5.72
N SER A 61 -3.05 6.63 6.27
CA SER A 61 -2.18 7.81 6.29
C SER A 61 -0.77 7.52 6.82
N GLU A 62 0.16 8.45 6.62
CA GLU A 62 1.48 8.43 7.31
C GLU A 62 1.34 8.41 8.85
N ASP A 63 0.28 9.00 9.41
CA ASP A 63 0.05 8.98 10.87
C ASP A 63 -0.22 7.55 11.38
N GLU A 64 -0.89 6.69 10.61
CA GLU A 64 -1.06 5.29 10.99
C GLU A 64 0.27 4.53 10.94
N VAL A 65 1.20 4.91 10.05
CA VAL A 65 2.58 4.38 10.07
C VAL A 65 3.26 4.73 11.40
N ARG A 66 3.17 6.00 11.83
CA ARG A 66 3.76 6.46 13.10
C ARG A 66 3.14 5.75 14.31
N LYS A 67 1.82 5.63 14.36
CA LYS A 67 1.12 4.91 15.45
C LYS A 67 1.56 3.45 15.54
N ALA A 68 1.73 2.77 14.40
CA ALA A 68 2.22 1.38 14.39
C ALA A 68 3.66 1.29 14.95
N LEU A 69 4.53 2.23 14.56
CA LEU A 69 5.91 2.31 15.03
C LEU A 69 6.00 2.63 16.53
N GLU A 70 5.18 3.56 17.03
CA GLU A 70 5.06 3.90 18.46
C GLU A 70 4.56 2.71 19.29
N ALA A 71 3.70 1.87 18.72
CA ALA A 71 3.27 0.60 19.30
C ALA A 71 4.33 -0.52 19.17
N GLY A 72 5.53 -0.23 18.66
CA GLY A 72 6.62 -1.20 18.50
C GLY A 72 6.38 -2.24 17.41
N LYS A 73 5.42 -2.02 16.51
CA LYS A 73 5.10 -2.95 15.42
C LYS A 73 6.01 -2.73 14.22
N LYS A 74 6.32 -3.84 13.54
CA LYS A 74 6.89 -3.78 12.19
C LYS A 74 5.83 -3.25 11.23
N VAL A 75 6.21 -2.37 10.31
CA VAL A 75 5.27 -1.71 9.41
C VAL A 75 5.71 -1.77 7.95
N ILE A 76 4.74 -1.91 7.05
CA ILE A 76 4.88 -1.71 5.61
C ILE A 76 4.11 -0.44 5.25
N ASN A 77 4.79 0.56 4.71
CA ASN A 77 4.17 1.82 4.33
C ASN A 77 3.36 1.66 3.02
N CYS A 78 2.04 1.78 3.14
CA CYS A 78 1.09 1.67 2.03
C CYS A 78 0.23 2.93 1.91
N ASP A 79 0.70 4.09 2.40
CA ASP A 79 -0.06 5.35 2.48
C ASP A 79 -0.81 5.65 1.18
N GLN A 80 -2.14 5.62 1.26
CA GLN A 80 -3.05 5.79 0.14
C GLN A 80 -2.89 7.12 -0.59
N THR A 81 -2.38 8.15 0.09
CA THR A 81 -2.16 9.45 -0.54
C THR A 81 -1.15 9.38 -1.68
N THR A 82 -0.27 8.38 -1.66
CA THR A 82 0.85 8.24 -2.61
C THR A 82 0.91 6.88 -3.28
N TYR A 83 0.64 5.79 -2.55
CA TYR A 83 0.95 4.43 -3.01
C TYR A 83 -0.30 3.66 -3.47
N TYR A 84 -1.40 4.34 -3.80
CA TYR A 84 -2.59 3.72 -4.39
C TYR A 84 -2.65 4.05 -5.88
N PHE A 85 -2.43 3.03 -6.70
CA PHE A 85 -2.33 3.15 -8.15
C PHE A 85 -3.68 2.94 -8.84
N ASP A 86 -4.75 2.68 -8.13
CA ASP A 86 -6.13 2.77 -8.63
C ASP A 86 -6.68 4.20 -8.65
N HIS A 87 -5.90 5.19 -8.16
CA HIS A 87 -6.19 6.62 -8.29
C HIS A 87 -5.87 7.16 -9.68
N TYR A 88 -6.55 8.25 -10.08
CA TYR A 88 -6.25 8.94 -11.34
C TYR A 88 -4.78 9.35 -11.42
N GLN A 89 -4.22 9.29 -12.62
CA GLN A 89 -2.83 9.68 -12.91
C GLN A 89 -2.71 11.04 -13.58
N GLY A 90 -3.84 11.67 -13.91
CA GLY A 90 -3.94 12.90 -14.69
C GLY A 90 -5.31 13.53 -14.48
N SER A 91 -5.65 14.53 -15.29
CA SER A 91 -6.92 15.22 -15.14
C SER A 91 -8.12 14.29 -15.38
N HIS A 92 -9.14 14.37 -14.55
CA HIS A 92 -10.26 13.42 -14.55
C HIS A 92 -11.04 13.36 -15.88
N GLY A 93 -10.96 14.39 -16.73
CA GLY A 93 -11.57 14.42 -18.06
C GLY A 93 -10.74 13.77 -19.17
N SER A 94 -9.45 13.52 -18.94
CA SER A 94 -8.52 12.94 -19.92
C SER A 94 -8.13 11.49 -19.62
N GLU A 95 -8.59 10.95 -18.49
CA GLU A 95 -8.21 9.62 -17.99
C GLU A 95 -9.37 8.63 -18.08
N PRO A 96 -9.09 7.32 -18.25
CA PRO A 96 -10.07 6.27 -17.97
C PRO A 96 -10.63 6.39 -16.55
N LYS A 97 -11.84 5.89 -16.33
CA LYS A 97 -12.46 5.88 -15.00
C LYS A 97 -11.55 5.16 -14.01
N ALA A 98 -11.18 5.86 -12.95
CA ALA A 98 -10.39 5.39 -11.83
C ALA A 98 -11.18 5.59 -10.52
N PHE A 99 -10.64 5.09 -9.40
CA PHE A 99 -11.38 5.07 -8.13
C PHE A 99 -11.72 6.47 -7.61
N CYS A 100 -10.69 7.27 -7.34
CA CYS A 100 -10.80 8.65 -6.90
C CYS A 100 -9.47 9.38 -7.09
N CYS A 101 -9.42 10.62 -6.58
CA CYS A 101 -8.18 11.26 -6.14
C CYS A 101 -7.16 11.47 -7.28
N LEU A 102 -5.96 11.96 -6.98
CA LEU A 102 -4.91 12.16 -7.98
C LEU A 102 -3.58 11.73 -7.39
N THR A 103 -2.93 10.79 -8.07
CA THR A 103 -1.60 10.28 -7.73
C THR A 103 -0.79 10.19 -9.01
N THR A 104 -0.09 11.28 -9.34
CA THR A 104 0.76 11.39 -10.53
C THR A 104 2.08 10.64 -10.35
N LEU A 105 2.76 10.38 -11.47
CA LEU A 105 4.10 9.79 -11.46
C LEU A 105 5.09 10.56 -10.58
N GLN A 106 5.09 11.89 -10.69
CA GLN A 106 5.97 12.75 -9.89
C GLN A 106 5.62 12.68 -8.40
N GLN A 107 4.34 12.65 -8.02
CA GLN A 107 3.94 12.51 -6.62
C GLN A 107 4.46 11.21 -5.99
N VAL A 108 4.45 10.10 -6.76
CA VAL A 108 5.03 8.83 -6.30
C VAL A 108 6.55 8.93 -6.13
N TYR A 109 7.23 9.60 -7.06
CA TYR A 109 8.69 9.75 -7.03
C TYR A 109 9.15 10.66 -5.87
N ASP A 110 8.50 11.81 -5.69
CA ASP A 110 8.92 12.82 -4.72
C ASP A 110 8.69 12.37 -3.27
N ARG A 111 7.81 11.40 -3.05
CA ARG A 111 7.52 10.87 -1.71
C ARG A 111 8.58 9.85 -1.29
N ASP A 112 9.12 10.04 -0.09
CA ASP A 112 9.96 9.01 0.55
C ASP A 112 9.09 7.94 1.22
N PRO A 113 9.32 6.64 0.94
CA PRO A 113 8.68 5.55 1.66
C PRO A 113 9.03 5.51 3.16
N MET A 114 10.15 6.09 3.58
CA MET A 114 10.55 6.25 4.98
C MET A 114 9.98 7.56 5.56
N PRO A 115 9.08 7.51 6.55
CA PRO A 115 8.56 8.73 7.20
C PRO A 115 9.67 9.58 7.82
N LEU A 116 9.48 10.90 7.81
CA LEU A 116 10.43 11.84 8.41
C LEU A 116 10.40 11.76 9.95
N GLY A 117 11.50 12.14 10.61
CA GLY A 117 11.52 12.31 12.07
C GLY A 117 11.46 11.03 12.90
N LEU A 118 11.69 9.86 12.28
CA LEU A 118 11.85 8.59 13.01
C LEU A 118 13.23 8.50 13.66
N ASN A 119 13.29 7.93 14.88
CA ASN A 119 14.57 7.56 15.49
C ASN A 119 15.13 6.26 14.88
N GLU A 120 16.36 5.89 15.24
CA GLU A 120 17.05 4.73 14.65
C GLU A 120 16.37 3.39 14.97
N GLU A 121 15.72 3.27 16.12
CA GLU A 121 14.93 2.10 16.51
C GLU A 121 13.67 1.97 15.65
N GLN A 122 12.93 3.07 15.45
CA GLN A 122 11.72 3.11 14.62
C GLN A 122 12.04 2.83 13.16
N LYS A 123 13.14 3.37 12.62
CA LYS A 123 13.59 3.07 11.25
C LYS A 123 13.77 1.58 11.00
N LYS A 124 14.26 0.82 11.99
CA LYS A 124 14.45 -0.65 11.89
C LYS A 124 13.13 -1.43 11.85
N LEU A 125 12.03 -0.83 12.30
CA LEU A 125 10.71 -1.44 12.26
C LEU A 125 9.99 -1.20 10.93
N VAL A 126 10.45 -0.25 10.11
CA VAL A 126 9.95 -0.06 8.74
C VAL A 126 10.54 -1.13 7.83
N LEU A 127 9.71 -2.07 7.37
CA LEU A 127 10.13 -3.15 6.49
C LEU A 127 10.26 -2.71 5.02
N GLY A 128 9.59 -1.62 4.65
CA GLY A 128 9.58 -1.08 3.30
C GLY A 128 8.24 -0.40 3.00
N GLY A 129 7.95 -0.23 1.71
CA GLY A 129 6.67 0.28 1.22
C GLY A 129 6.11 -0.58 0.10
N GLN A 130 4.82 -0.40 -0.19
CA GLN A 130 4.11 -1.18 -1.21
C GLN A 130 3.05 -0.33 -1.92
N GLY A 131 3.05 -0.41 -3.25
CA GLY A 131 2.01 0.14 -4.11
C GLY A 131 0.81 -0.81 -4.18
N GLN A 132 -0.38 -0.28 -3.96
CA GLN A 132 -1.64 -1.00 -4.05
C GLN A 132 -2.30 -0.73 -5.40
N LEU A 133 -2.98 -1.74 -5.95
CA LEU A 133 -3.76 -1.60 -7.16
C LEU A 133 -5.07 -2.36 -6.99
N TRP A 134 -6.09 -1.62 -6.55
CA TRP A 134 -7.46 -2.14 -6.47
C TRP A 134 -8.12 -2.13 -7.85
N SER A 135 -8.98 -3.12 -8.12
CA SER A 135 -9.41 -3.46 -9.48
C SER A 135 -10.90 -3.22 -9.76
N GLU A 136 -11.59 -2.47 -8.91
CA GLU A 136 -13.03 -2.20 -9.02
C GLU A 136 -13.42 -1.58 -10.38
N TYR A 137 -12.54 -0.76 -10.95
CA TYR A 137 -12.74 -0.09 -12.22
C TYR A 137 -11.77 -0.54 -13.33
N LEU A 138 -11.04 -1.64 -13.09
CA LEU A 138 -10.07 -2.20 -14.03
C LEU A 138 -10.67 -3.44 -14.68
N SER A 139 -11.38 -3.25 -15.79
CA SER A 139 -12.15 -4.31 -16.45
C SER A 139 -11.30 -5.28 -17.28
N ASP A 140 -10.07 -4.89 -17.62
CA ASP A 140 -9.13 -5.74 -18.36
C ASP A 140 -7.66 -5.50 -17.96
N TRP A 141 -6.79 -6.39 -18.46
CA TRP A 141 -5.35 -6.33 -18.17
C TRP A 141 -4.66 -5.07 -18.72
N LYS A 142 -5.17 -4.48 -19.81
CA LYS A 142 -4.58 -3.25 -20.35
C LYS A 142 -4.78 -2.09 -19.38
N GLN A 143 -5.94 -2.04 -18.72
CA GLN A 143 -6.20 -1.05 -17.67
C GLN A 143 -5.36 -1.29 -16.42
N VAL A 144 -5.15 -2.57 -16.03
CA VAL A 144 -4.23 -2.92 -14.93
C VAL A 144 -2.83 -2.41 -15.22
N GLU A 145 -2.30 -2.67 -16.41
CA GLU A 145 -0.97 -2.21 -16.84
C GLU A 145 -0.90 -0.68 -16.92
N TYR A 146 -1.94 -0.03 -17.45
CA TYR A 146 -2.03 1.42 -17.57
C TYR A 146 -1.98 2.11 -16.21
N MET A 147 -2.67 1.53 -15.22
CA MET A 147 -2.69 2.05 -13.86
C MET A 147 -1.41 1.73 -13.09
N ALA A 148 -0.80 0.56 -13.31
CA ALA A 148 0.44 0.19 -12.64
C ALA A 148 1.66 0.99 -13.14
N PHE A 149 1.79 1.16 -14.46
CA PHE A 149 3.00 1.71 -15.08
C PHE A 149 2.78 3.11 -15.66
N PRO A 150 3.73 4.04 -15.50
CA PRO A 150 5.09 3.83 -14.98
C PRO A 150 5.26 4.09 -13.47
N ARG A 151 4.19 4.36 -12.71
CA ARG A 151 4.28 4.67 -11.26
C ARG A 151 4.99 3.60 -10.44
N SER A 152 4.82 2.33 -10.78
CA SER A 152 5.54 1.22 -10.16
C SER A 152 7.07 1.32 -10.31
N LEU A 153 7.57 1.89 -11.41
CA LEU A 153 9.01 2.12 -11.62
C LEU A 153 9.54 3.23 -10.69
N ALA A 154 8.76 4.30 -10.52
CA ALA A 154 9.10 5.35 -9.56
C ALA A 154 9.16 4.81 -8.13
N LEU A 155 8.14 4.04 -7.72
CA LEU A 155 8.14 3.41 -6.40
C LEU A 155 9.30 2.43 -6.23
N ALA A 156 9.60 1.61 -7.24
CA ALA A 156 10.72 0.68 -7.20
C ALA A 156 12.05 1.40 -6.97
N GLU A 157 12.29 2.53 -7.65
CA GLU A 157 13.47 3.34 -7.42
C GLU A 157 13.52 3.91 -6.00
N ARG A 158 12.40 4.43 -5.50
CA ARG A 158 12.35 5.01 -4.15
C ARG A 158 12.53 3.98 -3.04
N LEU A 159 12.20 2.71 -3.29
CA LEU A 159 12.43 1.60 -2.36
C LEU A 159 13.84 1.01 -2.43
N TRP A 160 14.51 1.12 -3.58
CA TRP A 160 15.79 0.45 -3.83
C TRP A 160 17.00 1.39 -3.74
N THR A 161 16.88 2.58 -4.28
CA THR A 161 17.99 3.54 -4.38
C THR A 161 18.22 4.23 -3.05
N ALA A 162 19.48 4.28 -2.61
CA ALA A 162 19.83 4.94 -1.37
C ALA A 162 19.45 6.43 -1.43
N PRO A 163 18.91 7.04 -0.34
CA PRO A 163 18.44 8.42 -0.36
C PRO A 163 19.47 9.43 -0.88
N ALA A 164 20.76 9.21 -0.58
CA ALA A 164 21.86 10.08 -1.03
C ALA A 164 22.13 10.03 -2.55
N GLN A 165 21.55 9.07 -3.28
CA GLN A 165 21.69 8.90 -4.72
C GLN A 165 20.48 9.40 -5.51
N ILE A 166 19.40 9.79 -4.81
CA ILE A 166 18.20 10.34 -5.44
C ILE A 166 18.52 11.74 -5.97
N SER A 167 18.38 11.92 -7.28
CA SER A 167 18.84 13.12 -7.99
C SER A 167 17.70 14.03 -8.48
N GLY A 168 16.46 13.72 -8.10
CA GLY A 168 15.26 14.48 -8.46
C GLY A 168 14.51 13.94 -9.67
N PHE A 169 13.28 14.42 -9.85
CA PHE A 169 12.34 13.87 -10.83
C PHE A 169 12.81 14.00 -12.28
N ASP A 170 13.44 15.11 -12.65
CA ASP A 170 13.92 15.34 -14.03
C ASP A 170 14.97 14.29 -14.46
N GLU A 171 15.83 13.87 -13.54
CA GLU A 171 16.84 12.83 -13.78
C GLU A 171 16.18 11.46 -13.93
N PHE A 172 15.20 11.16 -13.07
CA PHE A 172 14.39 9.95 -13.20
C PHE A 172 13.60 9.91 -14.52
N GLU A 173 12.97 11.01 -14.93
CA GLU A 173 12.21 11.10 -16.18
C GLU A 173 13.11 10.86 -17.40
N ALA A 174 14.34 11.38 -17.38
CA ALA A 174 15.33 11.13 -18.42
C ALA A 174 15.68 9.63 -18.54
N ARG A 175 15.88 8.92 -17.42
CA ARG A 175 16.12 7.47 -17.42
C ARG A 175 14.87 6.65 -17.72
N LEU A 176 13.70 7.14 -17.32
CA LEU A 176 12.42 6.47 -17.55
C LEU A 176 12.19 6.26 -19.04
N SER A 177 12.59 7.22 -19.89
CA SER A 177 12.48 7.10 -21.35
C SER A 177 13.11 5.84 -21.93
N GLU A 178 14.18 5.31 -21.32
CA GLU A 178 14.77 4.03 -21.71
C GLU A 178 13.94 2.85 -21.21
N ARG A 179 13.47 2.90 -19.96
CA ARG A 179 12.63 1.83 -19.37
C ARG A 179 11.27 1.70 -20.04
N LEU A 180 10.73 2.78 -20.59
CA LEU A 180 9.51 2.72 -21.39
C LEU A 180 9.70 1.89 -22.67
N LYS A 181 10.90 1.89 -23.27
CA LYS A 181 11.20 1.01 -24.41
C LYS A 181 11.16 -0.46 -24.02
N ASP A 182 11.66 -0.82 -22.83
CA ASP A 182 11.56 -2.19 -22.33
C ASP A 182 10.10 -2.62 -22.14
N LEU A 183 9.21 -1.68 -21.76
CA LEU A 183 7.78 -1.92 -21.64
C LEU A 183 7.12 -2.09 -23.01
N ASP A 184 7.49 -1.27 -23.99
CA ASP A 184 7.04 -1.38 -25.38
C ASP A 184 7.43 -2.73 -26.00
N GLU A 185 8.68 -3.17 -25.81
CA GLU A 185 9.16 -4.48 -26.29
C GLU A 185 8.39 -5.66 -25.69
N ARG A 186 7.80 -5.46 -24.50
CA ARG A 186 6.98 -6.45 -23.78
C ARG A 186 5.48 -6.27 -24.01
N ASP A 187 5.08 -5.34 -24.86
CA ASP A 187 3.70 -4.99 -25.18
C ASP A 187 2.87 -4.47 -23.98
N VAL A 188 3.51 -3.94 -22.94
CA VAL A 188 2.83 -3.45 -21.72
C VAL A 188 2.09 -2.14 -22.01
N LYS A 189 0.79 -2.07 -21.66
CA LYS A 189 -0.05 -0.89 -21.92
C LYS A 189 0.08 0.17 -20.82
N TYR A 190 1.24 0.80 -20.69
CA TYR A 190 1.48 1.83 -19.68
C TYR A 190 0.89 3.20 -20.04
N LYS A 191 0.77 4.11 -19.06
CA LYS A 191 0.44 5.52 -19.31
C LYS A 191 1.64 6.31 -19.81
N SER A 192 1.58 6.88 -21.01
CA SER A 192 2.66 7.75 -21.51
C SER A 192 2.79 9.04 -20.67
N PRO A 193 4.00 9.38 -20.17
CA PRO A 193 4.25 10.64 -19.47
C PRO A 193 4.04 11.89 -20.34
N SER A 194 4.20 11.78 -21.66
CA SER A 194 4.20 12.91 -22.59
C SER A 194 2.84 13.55 -22.86
N ASN A 195 1.74 12.97 -22.37
CA ASN A 195 0.38 13.50 -22.56
C ASN A 195 -0.04 14.51 -21.46
N ALA A 196 0.91 15.04 -20.70
CA ALA A 196 0.67 16.00 -19.62
C ALA A 196 1.26 17.41 -19.90
N ARG A 197 1.37 17.82 -21.16
CA ARG A 197 1.68 19.20 -21.55
C ARG A 197 0.52 19.83 -22.31
#